data_AF-A0A2G8KRT7-F1
#
_entry.id   AF-A0A2G8KRT7-F1
#
_cell.length_a   1.000
_cell.length_b   1.000
_cell.length_c   1.000
_cell.angle_alpha   90.00
_cell.angle_beta   90.00
_cell.angle_gamma   90.00
#
_symmetry.space_group_name_H-M   'P 1'
#
loop_
_entity.id
_entity.type
_entity.pdbx_description
1 polymer ?
#
loop_
_entity_poly.entity_id
_entity_poly.type
_entity_poly.pdbx_seq_one_letter_code
_entity_poly.pdbx_strand_id
1 'polypeptide(L)'
;MCKRLQVNVGRATDVQDMSTSKDLAMWMCKTMQCQKIGYLPVIDASPTEMSTVNTLLQKSIDVINKLNLSSTVIVMDQAIYSMAQVIRWQNQEFKSRLVLRLGEFHTAMSFLAVIGKRFRDAGLEDVMIESDILAQGSANGAMSGHHYNRAMRCHKLVAEAMQRLRLSEFLDSLPEIEYLEAVNSLSQLHENFPEGFSNEVKNVNVKNLQMKYKEHIEESCKKNVDYAFWSGGFLRAKKRTRTKGQQNQKQSQSV
;
A
#
# COMPACT_ATOMS: atom_id res chain seq x y z
N MET A 1 -18.83 15.55 -1.58
CA MET A 1 -17.65 14.92 -0.94
C MET A 1 -16.41 15.62 -1.51
N CYS A 2 -15.80 16.54 -0.75
CA CYS A 2 -14.77 17.45 -1.25
C CYS A 2 -13.39 16.80 -1.13
N LYS A 3 -12.69 16.56 -2.25
CA LYS A 3 -11.31 16.07 -2.23
C LYS A 3 -10.36 17.10 -2.83
N ARG A 4 -9.41 17.50 -1.98
CA ARG A 4 -8.31 18.43 -2.25
C ARG A 4 -7.37 17.88 -3.32
N LEU A 5 -7.09 18.68 -4.34
CA LEU A 5 -5.89 18.53 -5.15
C LEU A 5 -4.68 19.00 -4.33
N GLN A 6 -3.61 18.22 -4.32
CA GLN A 6 -2.27 18.65 -3.90
C GLN A 6 -1.34 18.55 -5.11
N VAL A 7 -0.55 19.60 -5.35
CA VAL A 7 0.47 19.63 -6.41
C VAL A 7 1.84 19.70 -5.75
N ASN A 8 2.74 18.78 -6.12
CA ASN A 8 4.13 18.75 -5.66
C ASN A 8 5.05 19.36 -6.72
N VAL A 9 5.94 20.26 -6.32
CA VAL A 9 6.95 20.89 -7.20
C VAL A 9 8.32 20.75 -6.55
N GLY A 10 9.25 20.05 -7.21
CA GLY A 10 10.65 19.92 -6.80
C GLY A 10 11.57 20.60 -7.83
N ARG A 11 12.61 21.30 -7.37
CA ARG A 11 13.64 21.93 -8.21
C ARG A 11 15.02 21.33 -7.84
N ALA A 12 15.81 20.98 -8.86
CA ALA A 12 17.19 20.50 -8.70
C ALA A 12 18.17 21.68 -8.76
N THR A 13 19.18 21.70 -7.89
CA THR A 13 20.35 22.59 -8.01
C THR A 13 21.61 21.86 -7.58
N ASP A 14 22.70 22.18 -8.27
CA ASP A 14 23.99 21.48 -8.34
C ASP A 14 24.80 21.42 -7.04
N VAL A 15 25.63 20.38 -6.97
CA VAL A 15 26.45 19.95 -5.82
C VAL A 15 27.90 20.36 -6.05
N GLN A 16 28.47 21.22 -5.19
CA GLN A 16 29.93 21.29 -5.00
C GLN A 16 30.30 21.51 -3.53
N ASP A 17 31.25 20.66 -3.10
CA ASP A 17 32.09 20.61 -1.88
C ASP A 17 31.46 20.57 -0.47
N MET A 18 31.82 19.54 0.31
CA MET A 18 31.38 19.38 1.70
C MET A 18 32.35 18.45 2.49
N SER A 19 33.09 19.01 3.46
CA SER A 19 34.20 18.30 4.15
C SER A 19 34.08 18.19 5.68
N THR A 20 32.95 18.56 6.31
CA THR A 20 32.77 18.38 7.76
C THR A 20 31.44 17.75 8.20
N SER A 21 31.46 17.07 9.36
CA SER A 21 30.31 16.36 9.96
C SER A 21 29.13 17.29 10.32
N LYS A 22 29.37 18.58 10.59
CA LYS A 22 28.29 19.57 10.76
C LYS A 22 27.62 19.94 9.43
N ASP A 23 28.38 19.94 8.34
CA ASP A 23 27.83 20.20 7.00
C ASP A 23 26.98 19.03 6.51
N LEU A 24 27.30 17.79 6.89
CA LEU A 24 26.48 16.60 6.62
C LEU A 24 25.12 16.65 7.32
N ALA A 25 25.06 17.01 8.61
CA ALA A 25 23.79 17.16 9.32
C ALA A 25 22.94 18.32 8.76
N MET A 26 23.60 19.40 8.33
CA MET A 26 22.94 20.53 7.67
C MET A 26 22.44 20.17 6.27
N TRP A 27 23.15 19.30 5.53
CA TRP A 27 22.76 18.81 4.20
C TRP A 27 21.65 17.77 4.22
N MET A 28 21.60 16.89 5.24
CA MET A 28 20.46 16.00 5.46
C MET A 28 19.17 16.80 5.71
N CYS A 29 19.27 17.96 6.35
CA CYS A 29 18.16 18.91 6.47
C CYS A 29 17.90 19.70 5.17
N LYS A 30 18.93 19.92 4.33
CA LYS A 30 18.85 20.67 3.06
C LYS A 30 18.29 19.87 1.87
N THR A 31 18.14 18.55 2.01
CA THR A 31 17.58 17.66 0.97
C THR A 31 16.13 17.24 1.22
N MET A 32 15.50 17.63 2.33
CA MET A 32 14.03 17.73 2.37
C MET A 32 13.64 18.99 1.61
N GLN A 33 13.34 18.85 0.31
CA GLN A 33 12.71 19.92 -0.44
C GLN A 33 11.49 20.43 0.35
N CYS A 34 11.54 21.68 0.80
CA CYS A 34 10.43 22.32 1.50
C CYS A 34 9.19 22.23 0.60
N GLN A 35 8.24 21.37 0.97
CA GLN A 35 6.98 21.20 0.25
C GLN A 35 6.11 22.42 0.53
N LYS A 36 5.91 23.26 -0.49
CA LYS A 36 4.97 24.38 -0.43
C LYS A 36 3.58 23.87 -0.80
N ILE A 37 2.71 23.73 0.19
CA ILE A 37 1.32 23.34 -0.02
C ILE A 37 0.50 24.59 -0.31
N GLY A 38 -0.03 24.69 -1.53
CA GLY A 38 -0.99 25.72 -1.93
C GLY A 38 -2.39 25.12 -2.05
N TYR A 39 -3.40 25.84 -1.54
CA TYR A 39 -4.80 25.48 -1.74
C TYR A 39 -5.35 26.22 -2.95
N LEU A 40 -5.95 25.48 -3.87
CA LEU A 40 -6.68 26.06 -5.00
C LEU A 40 -8.09 26.49 -4.56
N PRO A 41 -8.65 27.56 -5.16
CA PRO A 41 -9.99 28.01 -4.84
C PRO A 41 -11.02 26.93 -5.19
N VAL A 42 -12.01 26.78 -4.32
CA VAL A 42 -13.12 25.83 -4.51
C VAL A 42 -13.99 26.30 -5.68
N ILE A 43 -14.41 25.35 -6.52
CA ILE A 43 -15.42 25.59 -7.55
C ILE A 43 -16.77 25.26 -6.92
N ASP A 44 -17.64 26.26 -6.80
CA ASP A 44 -18.99 26.10 -6.25
C ASP A 44 -19.95 25.59 -7.34
N ALA A 45 -19.76 24.34 -7.74
CA ALA A 45 -20.60 23.65 -8.72
C ALA A 45 -20.53 22.14 -8.50
N SER A 46 -21.51 21.41 -9.05
CA SER A 46 -21.53 19.96 -8.89
C SER A 46 -20.34 19.31 -9.61
N PRO A 47 -19.59 18.39 -8.96
CA PRO A 47 -18.51 17.65 -9.60
C PRO A 47 -19.00 16.61 -10.60
N THR A 48 -20.32 16.40 -10.71
CA THR A 48 -20.94 15.51 -11.71
C THR A 48 -21.15 16.18 -13.06
N GLU A 49 -20.98 17.50 -13.14
CA GLU A 49 -21.18 18.25 -14.37
C GLU A 49 -19.89 18.33 -15.20
N MET A 50 -20.01 18.04 -16.50
CA MET A 50 -18.87 18.07 -17.42
C MET A 50 -18.25 19.47 -17.54
N SER A 51 -19.06 20.53 -17.45
CA SER A 51 -18.64 21.93 -17.40
C SER A 51 -17.72 22.20 -16.22
N THR A 52 -18.10 21.76 -15.02
CA THR A 52 -17.30 21.90 -13.78
C THR A 52 -15.93 21.23 -13.94
N VAL A 53 -15.91 20.00 -14.48
CA VAL A 53 -14.66 19.27 -14.72
C VAL A 53 -13.80 19.97 -15.77
N ASN A 54 -14.40 20.50 -16.84
CA ASN A 54 -13.65 21.26 -17.85
C ASN A 54 -13.03 22.54 -17.26
N THR A 55 -13.79 23.31 -16.49
CA THR A 55 -13.28 24.49 -15.78
C THR A 55 -12.14 24.13 -14.82
N LEU A 56 -12.22 22.98 -14.14
CA LEU A 56 -11.14 22.49 -13.29
C LEU A 56 -9.85 22.22 -14.10
N LEU A 57 -9.95 21.59 -15.27
CA LEU A 57 -8.80 21.33 -16.14
C LEU A 57 -8.21 22.64 -16.70
N GLN A 58 -9.04 23.58 -17.11
CA GLN A 58 -8.60 24.92 -17.56
C GLN A 58 -7.84 25.67 -16.45
N LYS A 59 -8.43 25.75 -15.25
CA LYS A 59 -7.76 26.36 -14.09
C LYS A 59 -6.44 25.66 -13.75
N SER A 60 -6.35 24.36 -13.99
CA SER A 60 -5.11 23.61 -13.80
C SER A 60 -4.03 24.06 -14.79
N ILE A 61 -4.38 24.30 -16.06
CA ILE A 61 -3.46 24.89 -17.05
C ILE A 61 -3.01 26.29 -16.63
N ASP A 62 -3.92 27.14 -16.14
CA ASP A 62 -3.56 28.49 -15.66
C ASP A 62 -2.55 28.44 -14.51
N VAL A 63 -2.71 27.48 -13.60
CA VAL A 63 -1.78 27.26 -12.49
C VAL A 63 -0.41 26.80 -13.01
N ILE A 64 -0.40 25.84 -13.94
CA ILE A 64 0.83 25.35 -14.57
C ILE A 64 1.57 26.50 -15.27
N ASN A 65 0.85 27.37 -15.99
CA ASN A 65 1.41 28.55 -16.65
C ASN A 65 2.01 29.53 -15.64
N LYS A 66 1.28 29.87 -14.57
CA LYS A 66 1.76 30.77 -13.51
C LYS A 66 2.99 30.22 -12.77
N LEU A 67 3.10 28.90 -12.66
CA LEU A 67 4.23 28.21 -12.05
C LEU A 67 5.38 27.91 -13.04
N ASN A 68 5.23 28.26 -14.33
CA ASN A 68 6.16 27.93 -15.39
C ASN A 68 6.52 26.44 -15.46
N LEU A 69 5.52 25.57 -15.30
CA LEU A 69 5.67 24.12 -15.40
C LEU A 69 5.29 23.63 -16.81
N SER A 70 5.93 22.54 -17.26
CA SER A 70 5.59 21.93 -18.56
C SER A 70 4.29 21.11 -18.46
N SER A 71 4.12 20.40 -17.36
CA SER A 71 2.98 19.50 -17.10
C SER A 71 2.67 19.40 -15.61
N THR A 72 1.50 18.84 -15.27
CA THR A 72 1.14 18.52 -13.88
C THR A 72 0.40 17.20 -13.77
N VAL A 73 0.45 16.60 -12.58
CA VAL A 73 -0.34 15.42 -12.24
C VAL A 73 -1.57 15.84 -11.45
N ILE A 74 -2.74 15.43 -11.91
CA ILE A 74 -4.00 15.67 -11.22
C ILE A 74 -4.55 14.34 -10.73
N VAL A 75 -4.75 14.23 -9.42
CA VAL A 75 -5.34 13.05 -8.79
C VAL A 75 -6.83 13.28 -8.58
N MET A 76 -7.66 12.38 -9.08
CA MET A 76 -9.12 12.48 -9.03
C MET A 76 -9.78 11.18 -8.57
N ASP A 77 -10.94 11.29 -7.94
CA ASP A 77 -11.80 10.12 -7.71
C ASP A 77 -12.31 9.51 -9.01
N GLN A 78 -12.63 8.22 -8.99
CA GLN A 78 -12.94 7.42 -10.17
C GLN A 78 -14.02 8.05 -11.07
N ALA A 79 -15.11 8.56 -10.49
CA ALA A 79 -16.18 9.20 -11.25
C ALA A 79 -15.66 10.44 -12.01
N ILE A 80 -14.99 11.34 -11.32
CA ILE A 80 -14.45 12.59 -11.92
C ILE A 80 -13.35 12.28 -12.92
N TYR A 81 -12.48 11.31 -12.61
CA TYR A 81 -11.42 10.86 -13.51
C TYR A 81 -11.97 10.41 -14.87
N SER A 82 -13.05 9.63 -14.87
CA SER A 82 -13.66 9.12 -16.11
C SER A 82 -14.18 10.26 -16.99
N MET A 83 -14.86 11.26 -16.40
CA MET A 83 -15.33 12.45 -17.12
C MET A 83 -14.17 13.32 -17.62
N ALA A 84 -13.16 13.54 -16.77
CA ALA A 84 -11.98 14.34 -17.10
C ALA A 84 -11.17 13.73 -18.24
N GLN A 85 -11.10 12.40 -18.34
CA GLN A 85 -10.42 11.72 -19.45
C GLN A 85 -11.13 11.96 -20.79
N VAL A 86 -12.47 11.95 -20.82
CA VAL A 86 -13.24 12.26 -22.03
C VAL A 86 -12.89 13.66 -22.53
N ILE A 87 -12.91 14.67 -21.65
CA ILE A 87 -12.56 16.05 -22.00
C ILE A 87 -11.10 16.14 -22.45
N ARG A 88 -10.18 15.53 -21.68
CA ARG A 88 -8.74 15.56 -21.95
C ARG A 88 -8.39 14.97 -23.32
N TRP A 89 -9.06 13.90 -23.74
CA TRP A 89 -8.78 13.28 -25.04
C TRP A 89 -9.20 14.14 -26.23
N GLN A 90 -10.15 15.06 -26.04
CA GLN A 90 -10.63 15.95 -27.08
C GLN A 90 -9.79 17.23 -27.22
N ASN A 91 -8.94 17.54 -26.24
CA ASN A 91 -8.10 18.75 -26.23
C ASN A 91 -6.61 18.39 -26.19
N GLN A 92 -5.88 18.76 -27.24
CA GLN A 92 -4.46 18.42 -27.40
C GLN A 92 -3.57 19.07 -26.32
N GLU A 93 -3.91 20.26 -25.84
CA GLU A 93 -3.17 20.91 -24.75
C GLU A 93 -3.38 20.17 -23.42
N PHE A 94 -4.62 19.76 -23.11
CA PHE A 94 -4.88 18.97 -21.91
C PHE A 94 -4.17 17.62 -21.98
N LYS A 95 -4.16 16.99 -23.16
CA LYS A 95 -3.51 15.70 -23.36
C LYS A 95 -2.00 15.76 -23.12
N SER A 96 -1.33 16.81 -23.58
CA SER A 96 0.13 16.97 -23.47
C SER A 96 0.58 17.48 -22.10
N ARG A 97 -0.22 18.33 -21.44
CA ARG A 97 0.19 19.01 -20.20
C ARG A 97 -0.42 18.43 -18.94
N LEU A 98 -1.56 17.74 -19.01
CA LEU A 98 -2.22 17.17 -17.83
C LEU A 98 -2.04 15.65 -17.80
N VAL A 99 -1.51 15.14 -16.69
CA VAL A 99 -1.43 13.71 -16.39
C VAL A 99 -2.49 13.40 -15.34
N LEU A 100 -3.60 12.80 -15.77
CA LEU A 100 -4.67 12.41 -14.84
C LEU A 100 -4.33 11.07 -14.20
N ARG A 101 -4.49 10.97 -12.87
CA ARG A 101 -4.33 9.74 -12.08
C ARG A 101 -5.55 9.49 -11.21
N LEU A 102 -5.91 8.21 -11.04
CA LEU A 102 -6.93 7.80 -10.08
C LEU A 102 -6.42 7.97 -8.63
N GLY A 103 -7.29 8.49 -7.77
CA GLY A 103 -7.05 8.58 -6.34
C GLY A 103 -7.04 7.21 -5.69
N GLU A 104 -5.96 6.89 -4.99
CA GLU A 104 -5.77 5.58 -4.34
C GLU A 104 -6.59 5.43 -3.06
N PHE A 105 -7.20 6.51 -2.57
CA PHE A 105 -7.91 6.50 -1.29
C PHE A 105 -9.09 5.51 -1.27
N HIS A 106 -9.94 5.52 -2.31
CA HIS A 106 -11.05 4.56 -2.40
C HIS A 106 -10.54 3.14 -2.61
N THR A 107 -9.48 2.97 -3.39
CA THR A 107 -8.82 1.67 -3.58
C THR A 107 -8.34 1.10 -2.25
N ALA A 108 -7.65 1.91 -1.44
CA ALA A 108 -7.18 1.52 -0.12
C ALA A 108 -8.34 1.16 0.82
N MET A 109 -9.42 1.96 0.86
CA MET A 109 -10.61 1.62 1.65
C MET A 109 -11.25 0.30 1.20
N SER A 110 -11.36 0.05 -0.11
CA SER A 110 -11.87 -1.21 -0.65
C SER A 110 -10.98 -2.39 -0.24
N PHE A 111 -9.66 -2.24 -0.27
CA PHE A 111 -8.74 -3.28 0.22
C PHE A 111 -8.93 -3.56 1.71
N LEU A 112 -9.04 -2.52 2.54
CA LEU A 112 -9.32 -2.68 3.98
C LEU A 112 -10.65 -3.41 4.20
N ALA A 113 -11.70 -3.05 3.44
CA ALA A 113 -12.99 -3.72 3.51
C ALA A 113 -12.92 -5.20 3.12
N VAL A 114 -12.12 -5.55 2.10
CA VAL A 114 -11.89 -6.94 1.68
C VAL A 114 -11.17 -7.74 2.76
N ILE A 115 -10.13 -7.18 3.37
CA ILE A 115 -9.39 -7.83 4.47
C ILE A 115 -10.35 -8.01 5.65
N GLY A 116 -11.04 -6.95 6.08
CA GLY A 116 -12.04 -7.00 7.14
C GLY A 116 -13.08 -8.07 6.87
N LYS A 117 -13.73 -8.09 5.71
CA LYS A 117 -14.74 -9.10 5.36
C LYS A 117 -14.20 -10.53 5.34
N ARG A 118 -12.95 -10.72 4.91
CA ARG A 118 -12.34 -12.06 4.83
C ARG A 118 -12.00 -12.64 6.20
N PHE A 119 -11.51 -11.81 7.10
CA PHE A 119 -10.95 -12.26 8.37
C PHE A 119 -11.87 -11.98 9.58
N ARG A 120 -12.96 -11.23 9.40
CA ARG A 120 -13.92 -10.89 10.47
C ARG A 120 -14.36 -12.13 11.24
N ASP A 121 -15.02 -13.04 10.53
CA ASP A 121 -15.58 -14.26 11.11
C ASP A 121 -14.51 -15.34 11.38
N ALA A 122 -13.25 -15.04 11.06
CA ALA A 122 -12.10 -15.88 11.41
C ALA A 122 -11.44 -15.46 12.74
N GLY A 123 -12.03 -14.50 13.46
CA GLY A 123 -11.54 -14.02 14.76
C GLY A 123 -10.76 -12.71 14.69
N LEU A 124 -10.66 -12.03 13.54
CA LEU A 124 -9.97 -10.73 13.47
C LEU A 124 -10.69 -9.66 14.29
N GLU A 125 -12.02 -9.68 14.29
CA GLU A 125 -12.83 -8.75 15.08
C GLU A 125 -12.64 -9.00 16.57
N ASP A 126 -12.73 -10.26 16.97
CA ASP A 126 -12.56 -10.69 18.35
C ASP A 126 -11.17 -10.31 18.87
N VAL A 127 -10.11 -10.64 18.13
CA VAL A 127 -8.73 -10.26 18.51
C VAL A 127 -8.58 -8.76 18.68
N MET A 128 -9.16 -7.94 17.81
CA MET A 128 -9.07 -6.47 17.93
C MET A 128 -9.86 -5.93 19.13
N ILE A 129 -10.97 -6.58 19.49
CA ILE A 129 -11.81 -6.17 20.63
C ILE A 129 -11.17 -6.62 21.95
N GLU A 130 -10.78 -7.89 22.05
CA GLU A 130 -10.19 -8.48 23.26
C GLU A 130 -8.80 -7.90 23.60
N SER A 131 -8.10 -7.35 22.61
CA SER A 131 -6.83 -6.63 22.81
C SER A 131 -6.98 -5.13 23.08
N ASP A 132 -8.21 -4.63 23.28
CA ASP A 132 -8.53 -3.22 23.49
C ASP A 132 -8.04 -2.27 22.38
N ILE A 133 -7.75 -2.80 21.18
CA ILE A 133 -7.42 -1.98 20.00
C ILE A 133 -8.70 -1.28 19.49
N LEU A 134 -9.85 -1.96 19.59
CA LEU A 134 -11.16 -1.48 19.18
C LEU A 134 -12.20 -1.72 20.25
N ALA A 135 -12.99 -0.68 20.57
CA ALA A 135 -14.25 -0.88 21.27
C ALA A 135 -15.26 -1.59 20.35
N GLN A 136 -16.13 -2.44 20.92
CA GLN A 136 -17.15 -3.19 20.18
C GLN A 136 -18.02 -2.30 19.26
N GLY A 137 -18.46 -1.13 19.75
CA GLY A 137 -19.24 -0.17 18.96
C GLY A 137 -18.48 0.46 17.78
N SER A 138 -17.16 0.29 17.72
CA SER A 138 -16.27 0.82 16.70
C SER A 138 -15.80 -0.22 15.68
N ALA A 139 -16.08 -1.50 15.90
CA ALA A 139 -15.59 -2.62 15.10
C ALA A 139 -16.11 -2.58 13.66
N ASN A 140 -17.42 -2.36 13.48
CA ASN A 140 -18.05 -2.34 12.15
C ASN A 140 -17.39 -1.35 11.19
N GLY A 141 -17.06 -0.14 11.65
CA GLY A 141 -16.45 0.86 10.80
C GLY A 141 -14.96 0.63 10.51
N ALA A 142 -14.26 -0.13 11.36
CA ALA A 142 -12.91 -0.61 11.07
C ALA A 142 -12.95 -1.77 10.04
N MET A 143 -13.84 -2.74 10.26
CA MET A 143 -13.99 -3.92 9.39
C MET A 143 -14.58 -3.60 8.01
N SER A 144 -15.36 -2.53 7.88
CA SER A 144 -15.87 -2.08 6.59
C SER A 144 -14.89 -1.24 5.79
N GLY A 145 -13.75 -0.84 6.39
CA GLY A 145 -12.79 0.08 5.76
C GLY A 145 -13.27 1.53 5.61
N HIS A 146 -14.51 1.86 6.03
CA HIS A 146 -15.05 3.23 5.89
C HIS A 146 -14.39 4.22 6.84
N HIS A 147 -13.99 3.79 8.04
CA HIS A 147 -13.17 4.61 8.93
C HIS A 147 -11.70 4.38 8.62
N TYR A 148 -11.23 4.93 7.49
CA TYR A 148 -9.90 4.69 6.93
C TYR A 148 -8.77 4.73 7.97
N ASN A 149 -8.64 5.83 8.73
CA ASN A 149 -7.55 5.98 9.70
C ASN A 149 -7.59 4.91 10.80
N ARG A 150 -8.79 4.57 11.26
CA ARG A 150 -9.02 3.54 12.28
C ARG A 150 -8.71 2.16 11.72
N ALA A 151 -9.32 1.79 10.60
CA ALA A 151 -9.09 0.53 9.92
C ALA A 151 -7.60 0.32 9.62
N MET A 152 -6.92 1.34 9.06
CA MET A 152 -5.49 1.30 8.76
C MET A 152 -4.64 1.07 10.02
N ARG A 153 -4.94 1.76 11.13
CA ARG A 153 -4.25 1.54 12.41
C ARG A 153 -4.42 0.11 12.89
N CYS A 154 -5.65 -0.39 12.94
CA CYS A 154 -5.96 -1.74 13.43
C CYS A 154 -5.27 -2.82 12.60
N HIS A 155 -5.37 -2.73 11.27
CA HIS A 155 -4.73 -3.70 10.38
C HIS A 155 -3.19 -3.66 10.46
N LYS A 156 -2.58 -2.47 10.66
CA LYS A 156 -1.14 -2.36 10.89
C LYS A 156 -0.70 -3.06 12.19
N LEU A 157 -1.44 -2.83 13.27
CA LEU A 157 -1.15 -3.45 14.57
C LEU A 157 -1.27 -4.98 14.49
N VAL A 158 -2.34 -5.48 13.89
CA VAL A 158 -2.52 -6.93 13.72
C VAL A 158 -1.45 -7.51 12.79
N ALA A 159 -1.13 -6.87 11.67
CA ALA A 159 -0.10 -7.35 10.76
C ALA A 159 1.27 -7.45 11.45
N GLU A 160 1.59 -6.49 12.32
CA GLU A 160 2.81 -6.47 13.12
C GLU A 160 2.83 -7.59 14.16
N ALA A 161 1.75 -7.73 14.94
CA ALA A 161 1.61 -8.80 15.94
C ALA A 161 1.73 -10.19 15.30
N MET A 162 1.05 -10.41 14.17
CA MET A 162 1.13 -11.66 13.42
C MET A 162 2.54 -11.92 12.88
N GLN A 163 3.28 -10.87 12.49
CA GLN A 163 4.67 -11.01 12.06
C GLN A 163 5.58 -11.40 13.23
N ARG A 164 5.37 -10.84 14.43
CA ARG A 164 6.11 -11.23 15.64
C ARG A 164 5.86 -12.68 16.02
N LEU A 165 4.60 -13.12 16.00
CA LEU A 165 4.24 -14.51 16.31
C LEU A 165 4.93 -15.49 15.36
N ARG A 166 4.88 -15.23 14.04
CA ARG A 166 5.58 -16.04 13.05
C ARG A 166 7.09 -16.04 13.22
N LEU A 167 7.67 -14.88 13.54
CA LEU A 167 9.11 -14.78 13.79
C LEU A 167 9.50 -15.58 15.04
N SER A 168 8.71 -15.52 16.11
CA SER A 168 8.93 -16.31 17.32
C SER A 168 8.90 -17.80 17.02
N GLU A 169 7.85 -18.28 16.36
CA GLU A 169 7.73 -19.70 15.98
C GLU A 169 8.89 -20.16 15.10
N PHE A 170 9.33 -19.33 14.16
CA PHE A 170 10.50 -19.61 13.34
C PHE A 170 11.76 -19.75 14.21
N LEU A 171 12.01 -18.81 15.11
CA LEU A 171 13.18 -18.84 16.00
C LEU A 171 13.15 -20.08 16.89
N ASP A 172 12.00 -20.44 17.44
CA ASP A 172 11.81 -21.64 18.28
C ASP A 172 12.06 -22.95 17.50
N SER A 173 11.91 -22.92 16.17
CA SER A 173 12.18 -24.06 15.30
C SER A 173 13.66 -24.27 14.95
N LEU A 174 14.52 -23.30 15.25
CA LEU A 174 15.94 -23.36 14.91
C LEU A 174 16.73 -24.19 15.92
N PRO A 175 17.79 -24.90 15.48
CA PRO A 175 18.80 -25.43 16.38
C PRO A 175 19.47 -24.32 17.19
N GLU A 176 19.95 -24.63 18.40
CA GLU A 176 20.50 -23.66 19.35
C GLU A 176 21.57 -22.73 18.76
N ILE A 177 22.50 -23.28 17.96
CA ILE A 177 23.55 -22.50 17.30
C ILE A 177 22.95 -21.50 16.30
N GLU A 178 22.02 -21.97 15.45
CA GLU A 178 21.39 -21.13 14.43
C GLU A 178 20.46 -20.08 15.05
N TYR A 179 19.83 -20.40 16.17
CA TYR A 179 19.05 -19.46 16.96
C TYR A 179 19.92 -18.30 17.45
N LEU A 180 21.09 -18.59 18.03
CA LEU A 180 22.03 -17.56 18.49
C LEU A 180 22.53 -16.69 17.33
N GLU A 181 22.86 -17.30 16.18
CA GLU A 181 23.25 -16.56 14.97
C GLU A 181 22.13 -15.64 14.45
N ALA A 182 20.89 -16.13 14.48
CA ALA A 182 19.71 -15.37 14.07
C ALA A 182 19.49 -14.16 14.98
N VAL A 183 19.50 -14.36 16.31
CA VAL A 183 19.32 -13.29 17.29
C VAL A 183 20.42 -12.24 17.18
N ASN A 184 21.68 -12.65 17.03
CA ASN A 184 22.80 -11.72 16.83
C ASN A 184 22.62 -10.88 15.56
N SER A 185 22.19 -11.50 14.46
CA SER A 185 21.92 -10.80 13.20
C SER A 185 20.77 -9.80 13.33
N LEU A 186 19.72 -10.15 14.08
CA LEU A 186 18.59 -9.26 14.35
C LEU A 186 18.98 -8.09 15.26
N SER A 187 19.82 -8.32 16.27
CA SER A 187 20.35 -7.26 17.14
C SER A 187 21.21 -6.27 16.36
N GLN A 188 22.09 -6.75 15.48
CA GLN A 188 22.90 -5.89 14.60
C GLN A 188 22.02 -5.02 13.66
N LEU A 189 20.95 -5.59 13.12
CA LEU A 189 19.98 -4.83 12.32
C LEU A 189 19.29 -3.72 13.13
N HIS A 190 18.98 -3.99 14.39
CA HIS A 190 18.32 -3.03 15.28
C HIS A 190 19.29 -1.90 15.69
N GLU A 191 20.53 -2.22 16.04
CA GLU A 191 21.55 -1.24 16.44
C GLU A 191 21.94 -0.32 15.29
N ASN A 192 21.98 -0.83 14.06
CA ASN A 192 22.29 -0.07 12.85
C ASN A 192 21.07 0.65 12.26
N PHE A 193 19.95 0.75 12.99
CA PHE A 193 18.78 1.50 12.55
C PHE A 193 18.78 2.92 13.15
N PRO A 194 18.50 3.98 12.36
CA PRO A 194 18.24 3.97 10.92
C PRO A 194 19.51 4.04 10.06
N GLU A 195 20.62 4.53 10.63
CA GLU A 195 21.89 4.77 9.93
C GLU A 195 22.70 3.47 9.78
N GLY A 196 22.81 2.96 8.55
CA GLY A 196 23.52 1.71 8.27
C GLY A 196 22.61 0.51 7.99
N PHE A 197 21.32 0.60 8.33
CA PHE A 197 20.31 -0.45 8.10
C PHE A 197 20.31 -0.96 6.65
N SER A 198 20.39 -0.05 5.67
CA SER A 198 20.41 -0.41 4.24
C SER A 198 21.60 -1.28 3.84
N ASN A 199 22.73 -1.14 4.55
CA ASN A 199 23.92 -1.96 4.32
C ASN A 199 23.79 -3.30 5.06
N GLU A 200 23.30 -3.27 6.30
CA GLU A 200 23.09 -4.47 7.12
C GLU A 200 22.06 -5.43 6.49
N VAL A 201 20.98 -4.90 5.92
CA VAL A 201 19.99 -5.70 5.18
C VAL A 201 20.60 -6.42 3.97
N LYS A 202 21.71 -5.90 3.42
CA LYS A 202 22.41 -6.54 2.29
C LYS A 202 23.43 -7.60 2.73
N ASN A 203 23.74 -7.67 4.03
CA ASN A 203 24.64 -8.65 4.62
C ASN A 203 24.19 -10.07 4.26
N VAL A 204 25.16 -10.94 3.99
CA VAL A 204 24.94 -12.34 3.63
C VAL A 204 24.21 -13.07 4.76
N ASN A 205 24.55 -12.80 6.02
CA ASN A 205 23.92 -13.45 7.18
C ASN A 205 22.44 -13.11 7.28
N VAL A 206 22.10 -11.82 7.14
CA VAL A 206 20.71 -11.35 7.14
C VAL A 206 19.93 -11.90 5.95
N LYS A 207 20.53 -11.98 4.76
CA LYS A 207 19.89 -12.59 3.58
C LYS A 207 19.63 -14.08 3.76
N ASN A 208 20.59 -14.81 4.33
CA ASN A 208 20.42 -16.23 4.63
C ASN A 208 19.31 -16.44 5.66
N LEU A 209 19.26 -15.61 6.70
CA LEU A 209 18.18 -15.63 7.69
C LEU A 209 16.81 -15.35 7.05
N GLN A 210 16.73 -14.33 6.18
CA GLN A 210 15.51 -14.01 5.43
C GLN A 210 15.06 -15.17 4.53
N MET A 211 16.01 -15.89 3.92
CA MET A 211 15.72 -17.05 3.07
C MET A 211 15.16 -18.21 3.91
N LYS A 212 15.84 -18.58 5.00
CA LYS A 212 15.37 -19.61 5.94
C LYS A 212 14.00 -19.28 6.53
N TYR A 213 13.76 -18.03 6.89
CA TYR A 213 12.46 -17.57 7.39
C TYR A 213 11.35 -17.73 6.34
N LYS A 214 11.62 -17.38 5.07
CA LYS A 214 10.65 -17.58 3.98
C LYS A 214 10.36 -19.06 3.74
N GLU A 215 11.39 -19.90 3.73
CA GLU A 215 11.26 -21.35 3.57
C GLU A 215 10.41 -21.94 4.70
N HIS A 216 10.67 -21.54 5.94
CA HIS A 216 9.88 -21.94 7.11
C HIS A 216 8.40 -21.54 6.96
N ILE A 217 8.10 -20.28 6.59
CA ILE A 217 6.72 -19.84 6.36
C ILE A 217 6.04 -20.71 5.29
N GLU A 218 6.73 -21.00 4.17
CA GLU A 218 6.19 -21.79 3.08
C GLU A 218 5.91 -23.24 3.50
N GLU A 219 6.77 -23.84 4.32
CA GLU A 219 6.57 -25.17 4.88
C GLU A 219 5.42 -25.20 5.89
N SER A 220 5.38 -24.25 6.81
CA SER A 220 4.31 -24.12 7.80
C SER A 220 2.95 -23.89 7.13
N CYS A 221 2.91 -23.12 6.04
CA CYS A 221 1.71 -22.98 5.20
C CYS A 221 1.27 -24.28 4.49
N LYS A 222 2.19 -25.22 4.21
CA LYS A 222 1.85 -26.53 3.63
C LYS A 222 1.31 -27.49 4.69
N LYS A 223 1.82 -27.39 5.91
CA LYS A 223 1.48 -28.26 7.05
C LYS A 223 0.16 -27.85 7.73
N ASN A 224 -0.08 -26.55 7.91
CA ASN A 224 -1.22 -26.02 8.66
C ASN A 224 -2.07 -25.04 7.82
N VAL A 225 -3.36 -25.35 7.69
CA VAL A 225 -4.32 -24.57 6.91
C VAL A 225 -4.59 -23.19 7.54
N ASP A 226 -4.68 -23.12 8.86
CA ASP A 226 -4.93 -21.87 9.59
C ASP A 226 -3.71 -20.95 9.51
N TYR A 227 -2.51 -21.52 9.66
CA TYR A 227 -1.26 -20.79 9.43
C TYR A 227 -1.22 -20.20 8.02
N ALA A 228 -1.59 -20.98 7.01
CA ALA A 228 -1.65 -20.54 5.62
C ALA A 228 -2.69 -19.45 5.38
N PHE A 229 -3.85 -19.56 6.05
CA PHE A 229 -4.92 -18.58 5.96
C PHE A 229 -4.44 -17.20 6.47
N TRP A 230 -3.79 -17.17 7.62
CA TRP A 230 -3.28 -15.96 8.28
C TRP A 230 -1.97 -15.41 7.71
N SER A 231 -1.19 -16.22 6.99
CA SER A 231 0.11 -15.81 6.42
C SER A 231 0.03 -15.20 5.02
N GLY A 232 -1.17 -14.94 4.50
CA GLY A 232 -1.35 -14.24 3.23
C GLY A 232 -1.79 -15.12 2.08
N GLY A 233 -2.74 -16.05 2.31
CA GLY A 233 -3.45 -16.77 1.26
C GLY A 233 -4.31 -15.89 0.32
N PHE A 234 -3.81 -14.74 -0.14
CA PHE A 234 -4.47 -13.90 -1.14
C PHE A 234 -4.14 -14.34 -2.57
N LEU A 235 -3.06 -15.11 -2.79
CA LEU A 235 -2.58 -15.44 -4.15
C LEU A 235 -2.55 -16.93 -4.52
N ARG A 236 -2.78 -17.86 -3.58
CA ARG A 236 -2.96 -19.27 -3.95
C ARG A 236 -4.45 -19.57 -4.15
N ALA A 237 -5.01 -19.02 -5.21
CA ALA A 237 -6.06 -19.74 -5.91
C ALA A 237 -5.43 -21.06 -6.38
N LYS A 238 -5.57 -22.15 -5.61
CA LYS A 238 -5.41 -23.49 -6.16
C LYS A 238 -6.30 -23.50 -7.40
N LYS A 239 -5.71 -23.62 -8.60
CA LYS A 239 -6.46 -23.93 -9.82
C LYS A 239 -7.30 -25.15 -9.45
N ARG A 240 -8.58 -24.95 -9.18
CA ARG A 240 -9.56 -26.04 -9.12
C ARG A 240 -9.60 -26.56 -10.56
N THR A 241 -8.78 -27.56 -10.85
CA THR A 241 -8.97 -28.41 -12.02
C THR A 241 -10.33 -29.07 -11.80
N ARG A 242 -11.36 -28.51 -12.44
CA ARG A 242 -12.61 -29.22 -12.67
C ARG A 242 -12.22 -30.43 -13.54
N THR A 243 -12.07 -31.59 -12.92
CA THR A 243 -12.18 -32.87 -13.62
C THR A 243 -13.55 -32.88 -14.28
N LYS A 244 -13.57 -32.75 -15.62
CA LYS A 244 -14.77 -33.00 -16.41
C LYS A 244 -15.09 -34.48 -16.27
N GLY A 245 -15.98 -34.80 -15.33
CA GLY A 245 -16.67 -36.08 -15.28
C GLY A 245 -17.39 -36.31 -16.60
N GLN A 246 -17.22 -37.51 -17.12
CA GLN A 246 -17.85 -38.12 -18.29
C GLN A 246 -19.29 -37.63 -18.54
N GLN A 247 -19.49 -36.90 -19.62
CA GLN A 247 -20.74 -36.89 -20.39
C GLN A 247 -20.34 -37.17 -21.83
N ASN A 248 -20.38 -38.44 -22.22
CA ASN A 248 -20.55 -38.90 -23.59
C ASN A 248 -20.71 -40.42 -23.58
N GLN A 249 -21.92 -40.88 -23.32
CA GLN A 249 -22.45 -42.15 -23.81
C GLN A 249 -23.94 -42.18 -23.52
N LYS A 250 -24.73 -41.77 -24.51
CA LYS A 250 -26.09 -42.24 -24.82
C LYS A 250 -26.68 -41.34 -25.92
N GLN A 251 -26.17 -41.52 -27.13
CA GLN A 251 -26.89 -41.20 -28.35
C GLN A 251 -26.39 -42.13 -29.47
N SER A 252 -26.84 -43.37 -29.38
CA SER A 252 -26.97 -44.28 -30.52
C SER A 252 -27.82 -45.47 -30.08
N GLN A 253 -28.76 -45.88 -30.94
CA GLN A 253 -29.68 -47.01 -30.85
C GLN A 253 -31.04 -46.75 -30.18
N SER A 254 -31.98 -46.25 -30.99
CA SER A 254 -33.26 -46.94 -31.21
C SER A 254 -33.77 -46.60 -32.62
N VAL A 255 -33.64 -47.57 -33.52
CA VAL A 255 -34.76 -47.97 -34.40
C VAL A 255 -35.74 -48.71 -33.51
#